data_AF-G0P6L9-F1
#
_entry.id   AF-G0P6L9-F1
#
_cell.length_a   1.000
_cell.length_b   1.000
_cell.length_c   1.000
_cell.angle_alpha   90.00
_cell.angle_beta   90.00
_cell.angle_gamma   90.00
#
_symmetry.space_group_name_H-M   'P 1'
#
loop_
_entity.id
_entity.type
_entity.pdbx_description
1 polymer ?
#
loop_
_entity_poly.entity_id
_entity_poly.type
_entity_poly.pdbx_seq_one_letter_code
_entity_poly.pdbx_strand_id
1 'polypeptide(L)'
;MLKTLIFAVFLGYCTYVVYSQTPCMDNLINCPEEASHCNDYFYQQSCPLTCKVCKNPPDGCFDTNTECAISITACMLPQIYSQCNSTCGRCNGPNCVDHLSECPMYSKPCSPAVSACPTWAKNGFCTNTFYPPEQRKQYCAKTCKFC
;
A
#
# COMPACT_ATOMS: atom_id res chain seq x y z
N MET A 1 43.37 -23.69 47.93
CA MET A 1 42.08 -23.99 48.56
C MET A 1 41.02 -23.04 48.00
N LEU A 2 40.01 -23.62 47.35
CA LEU A 2 38.62 -23.18 47.24
C LEU A 2 38.30 -21.69 46.96
N LYS A 3 37.76 -21.41 45.77
CA LYS A 3 36.35 -20.98 45.61
C LYS A 3 35.91 -20.95 44.14
N THR A 4 35.28 -22.05 43.77
CA THR A 4 34.05 -22.23 42.97
C THR A 4 33.52 -21.05 42.14
N LEU A 5 33.58 -21.25 40.82
CA LEU A 5 32.64 -20.94 39.73
C LEU A 5 31.26 -20.32 40.11
N ILE A 6 30.98 -19.13 39.56
CA ILE A 6 29.67 -18.81 38.97
C ILE A 6 29.93 -18.31 37.54
N PHE A 7 29.62 -19.16 36.57
CA PHE A 7 29.50 -18.79 35.16
C PHE A 7 28.14 -18.12 34.95
N ALA A 8 28.16 -16.88 34.48
CA ALA A 8 27.15 -16.40 33.54
C ALA A 8 27.90 -15.55 32.51
N VAL A 9 28.45 -16.25 31.52
CA VAL A 9 28.90 -15.65 30.27
C VAL A 9 27.66 -15.08 29.59
N PHE A 10 27.40 -13.78 29.77
CA PHE A 10 26.49 -13.07 28.87
C PHE A 10 27.31 -12.75 27.62
N LEU A 11 27.33 -13.71 26.68
CA LEU A 11 27.58 -13.41 25.27
C LEU A 11 26.45 -12.50 24.80
N GLY A 12 26.57 -11.22 25.12
CA GLY A 12 25.70 -10.16 24.65
C GLY A 12 26.00 -9.88 23.19
N TYR A 13 25.61 -10.81 22.33
CA TYR A 13 25.33 -10.49 20.94
C TYR A 13 24.32 -9.34 20.97
N CYS A 14 24.77 -8.16 20.54
CA CYS A 14 23.90 -7.03 20.25
C CYS A 14 23.04 -7.47 19.08
N THR A 15 21.96 -8.21 19.36
CA THR A 15 20.94 -8.50 18.37
C THR A 15 20.26 -7.17 18.09
N TYR A 16 20.68 -6.53 17.00
CA TYR A 16 19.93 -5.46 16.38
C TYR A 16 18.54 -6.03 16.08
N VAL A 17 17.59 -5.78 16.98
CA VAL A 17 16.19 -6.02 16.68
C VAL A 17 15.85 -5.01 15.60
N VAL A 18 15.84 -5.47 14.35
CA VAL A 18 15.19 -4.74 13.26
C VAL A 18 13.72 -4.68 13.65
N TYR A 19 13.34 -3.61 14.33
CA TYR A 19 11.95 -3.34 14.69
C TYR A 19 11.21 -3.07 13.38
N SER A 20 10.68 -4.14 12.79
CA SER A 20 9.70 -4.04 11.71
C SER A 20 8.51 -3.31 12.31
N GLN A 21 8.44 -1.99 12.14
CA GLN A 21 7.27 -1.19 12.50
C GLN A 21 6.09 -1.81 11.75
N THR A 22 5.22 -2.52 12.45
CA THR A 22 3.97 -3.02 11.89
C THR A 22 3.21 -1.82 11.32
N PRO A 23 2.72 -1.88 10.08
CA PRO A 23 1.97 -0.78 9.50
C PRO A 23 0.79 -0.42 10.41
N CYS A 24 0.53 0.87 10.58
CA CYS A 24 -0.66 1.37 11.24
C CYS A 24 -1.88 0.98 10.41
N MET A 25 -2.85 0.30 11.02
CA MET A 25 -4.02 -0.23 10.33
C MET A 25 -5.29 0.12 11.10
N ASP A 26 -6.37 0.33 10.37
CA ASP A 26 -7.72 0.38 10.90
C ASP A 26 -8.26 -1.04 11.12
N ASN A 27 -9.12 -1.18 12.12
CA ASN A 27 -9.71 -2.46 12.50
C ASN A 27 -11.12 -2.67 11.95
N LEU A 28 -11.72 -1.63 11.34
CA LEU A 28 -13.05 -1.70 10.73
C LEU A 28 -12.99 -1.18 9.30
N ILE A 29 -13.58 -1.91 8.36
CA ILE A 29 -13.53 -1.55 6.93
C ILE A 29 -14.25 -0.23 6.61
N ASN A 30 -15.15 0.25 7.47
CA ASN A 30 -15.90 1.49 7.29
C ASN A 30 -15.24 2.71 7.95
N CYS A 31 -14.06 2.59 8.56
CA CYS A 31 -13.36 3.71 9.21
C CYS A 31 -13.31 5.00 8.36
N PRO A 32 -13.11 4.97 7.02
CA PRO A 32 -13.14 6.19 6.20
C PRO A 32 -14.45 6.98 6.29
N GLU A 33 -15.59 6.31 6.49
CA GLU A 33 -16.92 6.94 6.61
C GLU A 33 -17.12 7.55 8.01
N GLU A 34 -16.39 7.04 8.99
CA GLU A 34 -16.54 7.35 10.42
C GLU A 34 -15.54 8.41 10.92
N ALA A 35 -14.77 9.04 10.02
CA ALA A 35 -13.72 9.98 10.38
C ALA A 35 -14.20 11.18 11.23
N SER A 36 -15.48 11.52 11.15
CA SER A 36 -16.08 12.58 11.98
C SER A 36 -16.21 12.21 13.46
N HIS A 37 -16.17 10.92 13.79
CA HIS A 37 -16.31 10.38 15.14
C HIS A 37 -14.99 10.18 15.88
N CYS A 38 -13.87 10.66 15.35
CA CYS A 38 -12.53 10.50 15.94
C CYS A 38 -12.32 11.19 17.30
N ASN A 39 -13.29 11.95 17.80
CA ASN A 39 -13.29 12.44 19.18
C ASN A 39 -13.73 11.37 20.19
N ASP A 40 -14.45 10.34 19.74
CA ASP A 40 -14.87 9.23 20.57
C ASP A 40 -13.75 8.19 20.68
N TYR A 41 -13.50 7.75 21.91
CA TYR A 41 -12.50 6.76 22.25
C TYR A 41 -12.64 5.47 21.43
N PHE A 42 -13.87 5.03 21.16
CA PHE A 42 -14.13 3.83 20.36
C PHE A 42 -13.49 3.94 18.97
N TYR A 43 -13.69 5.06 18.28
CA TYR A 43 -13.16 5.26 16.93
C TYR A 43 -11.65 5.51 16.94
N GLN A 44 -11.10 6.10 17.99
CA GLN A 44 -9.64 6.20 18.15
C GLN A 44 -8.97 4.84 18.24
N GLN A 45 -9.63 3.85 18.88
CA GLN A 45 -9.11 2.48 19.01
C GLN A 45 -9.39 1.62 17.78
N SER A 46 -10.58 1.76 17.19
CA SER A 46 -11.02 0.97 16.05
C SER A 46 -10.45 1.50 14.73
N CYS A 47 -10.17 2.80 14.64
CA CYS A 47 -9.72 3.48 13.43
C CYS A 47 -8.47 4.33 13.67
N PRO A 48 -7.38 3.78 14.23
CA PRO A 48 -6.23 4.57 14.66
C PRO A 48 -5.49 5.23 13.49
N LEU A 49 -5.56 4.69 12.27
CA LEU A 49 -4.98 5.33 11.09
C LEU A 49 -5.88 6.47 10.61
N THR A 50 -7.17 6.23 10.42
CA THR A 50 -8.13 7.26 10.00
C THR A 50 -8.19 8.42 11.00
N CYS A 51 -8.17 8.12 12.30
CA CYS A 51 -8.15 9.10 13.38
C CYS A 51 -6.77 9.69 13.68
N LYS A 52 -5.74 9.32 12.90
CA LYS A 52 -4.36 9.84 13.00
C LYS A 52 -3.72 9.61 14.37
N VAL A 53 -4.19 8.61 15.12
CA VAL A 53 -3.58 8.13 16.36
C VAL A 53 -2.22 7.50 16.05
N CYS A 54 -2.13 6.81 14.92
CA CYS A 54 -0.86 6.40 14.33
C CYS A 54 -0.77 6.87 12.87
N LYS A 55 0.44 6.79 12.31
CA LYS A 55 0.74 7.20 10.94
C LYS A 55 1.61 6.17 10.25
N ASN A 56 1.43 6.09 8.95
CA ASN A 56 2.22 5.28 8.05
C ASN A 56 3.23 6.13 7.30
N PRO A 57 4.35 5.56 6.82
CA PRO A 57 5.21 6.22 5.85
C PRO A 57 4.40 6.64 4.61
N PRO A 58 4.61 7.86 4.09
CA PRO A 58 3.82 8.39 2.98
C PRO A 58 3.93 7.55 1.69
N ASP A 59 5.07 6.87 1.49
CA ASP A 59 5.36 6.07 0.29
C ASP A 59 5.29 4.55 0.54
N GLY A 60 4.69 4.15 1.67
CA GLY A 60 4.56 2.76 2.04
C GLY A 60 3.45 2.05 1.26
N CYS A 61 3.75 0.90 0.66
CA CYS A 61 2.73 0.02 0.11
C CYS A 61 2.50 -1.18 1.02
N PHE A 62 1.40 -1.12 1.75
CA PHE A 62 0.89 -2.16 2.63
C PHE A 62 -0.62 -1.98 2.77
N ASP A 63 -1.27 -2.99 3.34
CA ASP A 63 -2.65 -2.86 3.78
C ASP A 63 -2.76 -1.88 4.95
N THR A 64 -3.83 -1.10 4.97
CA THR A 64 -4.16 -0.14 6.02
C THR A 64 -5.38 -0.58 6.82
N ASN A 65 -5.83 -1.82 6.64
CA ASN A 65 -6.94 -2.40 7.37
C ASN A 65 -6.66 -3.87 7.72
N THR A 66 -7.07 -4.32 8.90
CA THR A 66 -6.78 -5.67 9.38
C THR A 66 -7.66 -6.76 8.75
N GLU A 67 -8.80 -6.40 8.15
CA GLU A 67 -9.76 -7.34 7.55
C GLU A 67 -9.45 -7.66 6.07
N CYS A 68 -8.34 -7.14 5.53
CA CYS A 68 -7.99 -7.31 4.13
C CYS A 68 -7.86 -8.77 3.68
N ALA A 69 -7.28 -9.63 4.51
CA ALA A 69 -7.14 -11.06 4.22
C ALA A 69 -8.49 -11.77 4.07
N ILE A 70 -9.50 -11.34 4.83
CA ILE A 70 -10.86 -11.89 4.79
C ILE A 70 -11.61 -11.35 3.55
N SER A 71 -11.31 -10.11 3.17
CA SER A 71 -11.98 -9.35 2.12
C SER A 71 -11.38 -9.50 0.73
N ILE A 72 -10.47 -10.46 0.52
CA ILE A 72 -9.71 -10.64 -0.74
C ILE A 72 -10.58 -10.83 -1.98
N THR A 73 -11.74 -11.49 -1.86
CA THR A 73 -12.68 -11.70 -2.98
C THR A 73 -13.46 -10.43 -3.35
N ALA A 74 -13.45 -9.43 -2.48
CA ALA A 74 -14.20 -8.19 -2.59
C ALA A 74 -13.32 -6.98 -2.95
N CYS A 75 -12.10 -7.22 -3.46
CA CYS A 75 -11.19 -6.18 -3.98
C CYS A 75 -11.78 -5.32 -5.13
N MET A 76 -12.94 -5.65 -5.66
CA MET A 76 -13.67 -4.78 -6.61
C MET A 76 -14.44 -3.64 -5.93
N LEU A 77 -14.66 -3.72 -4.61
CA LEU A 77 -15.38 -2.70 -3.86
C LEU A 77 -14.44 -1.54 -3.50
N PRO A 78 -14.84 -0.27 -3.73
CA PRO A 78 -13.97 0.90 -3.52
C PRO A 78 -13.37 0.99 -2.12
N GLN A 79 -14.15 0.71 -1.08
CA GLN A 79 -13.73 0.77 0.32
C GLN A 79 -12.58 -0.21 0.60
N ILE A 80 -12.76 -1.48 0.19
CA ILE A 80 -11.77 -2.55 0.35
C ILE A 80 -10.56 -2.28 -0.53
N TYR A 81 -10.80 -1.88 -1.77
CA TYR A 81 -9.75 -1.58 -2.73
C TYR A 81 -8.81 -0.45 -2.27
N SER A 82 -9.34 0.57 -1.58
CA SER A 82 -8.54 1.70 -1.06
C SER A 82 -7.70 1.37 0.18
N GLN A 83 -8.15 0.39 0.98
CA GLN A 83 -7.53 0.02 2.25
C GLN A 83 -6.65 -1.23 2.16
N CYS A 84 -6.83 -2.08 1.15
CA CYS A 84 -6.19 -3.39 1.03
C CYS A 84 -5.18 -3.43 -0.11
N ASN A 85 -4.24 -2.48 -0.13
CA ASN A 85 -3.29 -2.32 -1.23
C ASN A 85 -2.42 -3.55 -1.47
N SER A 86 -1.89 -4.18 -0.43
CA SER A 86 -1.06 -5.37 -0.56
C SER A 86 -1.90 -6.59 -0.92
N THR A 87 -2.96 -6.83 -0.15
CA THR A 87 -3.83 -8.01 -0.35
C THR A 87 -4.53 -7.99 -1.72
N CYS A 88 -4.94 -6.81 -2.20
CA CYS A 88 -5.51 -6.65 -3.55
C CYS A 88 -4.44 -6.51 -4.65
N GLY A 89 -3.15 -6.76 -4.35
CA GLY A 89 -2.08 -6.88 -5.35
C GLY A 89 -1.52 -5.56 -5.90
N ARG A 90 -1.78 -4.41 -5.25
CA ARG A 90 -1.21 -3.10 -5.62
C ARG A 90 0.26 -2.96 -5.21
N CYS A 91 0.75 -3.73 -4.24
CA CYS A 91 2.10 -3.57 -3.67
C CYS A 91 3.24 -4.31 -4.36
N ASN A 92 3.06 -4.72 -5.61
CA ASN A 92 4.11 -5.40 -6.37
C ASN A 92 5.21 -4.43 -6.89
N GLY A 93 6.10 -4.01 -5.98
CA GLY A 93 7.49 -3.64 -6.24
C GLY A 93 7.77 -2.51 -7.25
N PRO A 94 9.05 -2.24 -7.58
CA PRO A 94 9.49 -1.09 -8.39
C PRO A 94 9.00 -1.06 -9.85
N ASN A 95 8.12 -1.99 -10.26
CA ASN A 95 7.61 -2.16 -11.63
C ASN A 95 6.07 -2.10 -11.74
N CYS A 96 5.39 -1.35 -10.88
CA CYS A 96 4.01 -0.92 -11.14
C CYS A 96 3.95 0.60 -11.29
N VAL A 97 3.72 1.12 -12.51
CA VAL A 97 3.29 2.51 -12.70
C VAL A 97 2.45 2.69 -13.96
N ASP A 98 1.19 3.06 -13.74
CA ASP A 98 0.64 4.35 -14.17
C ASP A 98 -0.33 4.96 -13.13
N HIS A 99 -0.24 4.54 -11.85
CA HIS A 99 -0.99 5.13 -10.75
C HIS A 99 -0.19 6.27 -10.09
N LEU A 100 -0.71 7.50 -10.12
CA LEU A 100 -0.34 8.57 -9.18
C LEU A 100 -1.58 9.25 -8.61
N SER A 101 -1.41 9.80 -7.42
CA SER A 101 -2.29 10.79 -6.77
C SER A 101 -2.68 11.96 -7.68
N GLU A 102 -1.84 12.30 -8.66
CA GLU A 102 -2.07 13.34 -9.67
C GLU A 102 -3.00 12.91 -10.82
N CYS A 103 -3.33 11.61 -10.92
CA CYS A 103 -4.14 11.06 -12.01
C CYS A 103 -5.18 10.04 -11.55
N PRO A 104 -6.06 10.40 -10.59
CA PRO A 104 -6.97 9.46 -9.93
C PRO A 104 -8.06 8.91 -10.86
N MET A 105 -8.37 9.59 -11.96
CA MET A 105 -9.44 9.18 -12.89
C MET A 105 -9.04 8.04 -13.84
N TYR A 106 -7.74 7.83 -14.06
CA TYR A 106 -7.24 6.86 -15.06
C TYR A 106 -6.44 5.74 -14.43
N SER A 107 -6.39 5.67 -13.10
CA SER A 107 -5.60 4.69 -12.39
C SER A 107 -6.26 3.32 -12.41
N LYS A 108 -5.68 2.37 -13.14
CA LYS A 108 -6.04 0.95 -13.00
C LYS A 108 -5.20 0.29 -11.89
N PRO A 109 -5.75 -0.76 -11.23
CA PRO A 109 -4.93 -1.66 -10.43
C PRO A 109 -3.76 -2.20 -11.24
N CYS A 110 -2.67 -2.57 -10.57
CA CYS A 110 -1.55 -3.22 -11.21
C CYS A 110 -2.05 -4.40 -12.04
N SER A 111 -1.96 -4.24 -13.36
CA SER A 111 -2.26 -5.28 -14.34
C SER A 111 -1.01 -5.53 -15.17
N PRO A 112 -0.88 -6.70 -15.82
CA PRO A 112 0.26 -6.97 -16.70
C PRO A 112 0.45 -5.91 -17.81
N ALA A 113 -0.61 -5.17 -18.15
CA ALA A 113 -0.54 -4.06 -19.10
C ALA A 113 0.21 -2.85 -18.54
N VAL A 114 0.02 -2.53 -17.26
CA VAL A 114 0.62 -1.36 -16.60
C VAL A 114 2.12 -1.52 -16.41
N SER A 115 2.59 -2.73 -16.09
CA SER A 115 4.03 -3.03 -16.02
C SER A 115 4.72 -3.00 -17.38
N ALA A 116 3.97 -3.13 -18.48
CA ALA A 116 4.49 -3.07 -19.84
C ALA A 116 4.62 -1.63 -20.39
N CYS A 117 4.06 -0.62 -19.71
CA CYS A 117 4.06 0.78 -20.17
C CYS A 117 5.45 1.35 -20.52
N PRO A 118 6.53 1.13 -19.74
CA PRO A 118 7.86 1.60 -20.12
C PRO A 118 8.34 1.05 -21.46
N THR A 119 8.05 -0.23 -21.73
CA THR A 119 8.40 -0.91 -22.99
C THR A 119 7.50 -0.44 -24.13
N TRP A 120 6.20 -0.36 -23.91
CA TRP A 120 5.23 0.11 -24.92
C TRP A 120 5.46 1.56 -25.32
N ALA A 121 5.78 2.44 -24.37
CA ALA A 121 6.11 3.83 -24.64
C ALA A 121 7.36 3.95 -25.53
N LYS A 122 8.42 3.17 -25.25
CA LYS A 122 9.61 3.07 -26.11
C LYS A 122 9.26 2.58 -27.53
N ASN A 123 8.27 1.69 -27.63
CA ASN A 123 7.78 1.15 -28.90
C ASN A 123 6.68 2.00 -29.56
N GLY A 124 6.46 3.25 -29.12
CA GLY A 124 5.57 4.21 -29.77
C GLY A 124 4.10 4.13 -29.37
N PHE A 125 3.73 3.38 -28.34
CA PHE A 125 2.34 3.29 -27.86
C PHE A 125 1.71 4.66 -27.59
N CYS A 126 2.46 5.57 -26.97
CA CYS A 126 1.93 6.88 -26.58
C CYS A 126 1.60 7.81 -27.76
N THR A 127 2.13 7.55 -28.96
CA THR A 127 1.90 8.38 -30.16
C THR A 127 1.16 7.65 -31.26
N ASN A 128 1.01 6.33 -31.16
CA ASN A 128 0.33 5.51 -32.16
C ASN A 128 -1.17 5.81 -32.21
N THR A 129 -1.65 6.27 -33.37
CA THR A 129 -3.03 6.65 -33.63
C THR A 129 -3.98 5.47 -33.79
N PHE A 130 -3.45 4.26 -33.99
CA PHE A 130 -4.24 3.02 -33.92
C PHE A 130 -4.88 2.84 -32.54
N TYR A 131 -4.20 3.30 -31.48
CA TYR A 131 -4.73 3.31 -30.13
C TYR A 131 -5.39 4.69 -29.84
N PRO A 132 -6.71 4.73 -29.64
CA PRO A 132 -7.40 5.96 -29.27
C PRO A 132 -6.77 6.59 -28.01
N PRO A 133 -6.82 7.93 -27.87
CA PRO A 133 -6.32 8.62 -26.69
C PRO A 133 -6.84 8.03 -25.38
N GLU A 134 -8.12 7.62 -25.34
CA GLU A 134 -8.73 7.04 -24.14
C GLU A 134 -8.14 5.69 -23.77
N GLN A 135 -7.75 4.88 -24.76
CA GLN A 135 -7.07 3.61 -24.50
C GLN A 135 -5.64 3.86 -23.97
N ARG A 136 -4.94 4.84 -24.52
CA ARG A 136 -3.59 5.20 -24.06
C ARG A 136 -3.59 5.77 -22.64
N LYS A 137 -4.59 6.60 -22.32
CA LYS A 137 -4.86 7.08 -20.96
C LYS A 137 -5.20 5.93 -20.03
N GLN A 138 -6.09 5.02 -20.43
CA GLN A 138 -6.53 3.92 -19.58
C GLN A 138 -5.38 2.99 -19.14
N TYR A 139 -4.36 2.80 -19.99
CA TYR A 139 -3.31 1.82 -19.73
C TYR A 139 -1.99 2.42 -19.25
N CYS A 140 -1.63 3.62 -19.71
CA CYS A 140 -0.33 4.23 -19.45
C CYS A 140 -0.43 5.75 -19.27
N ALA A 141 -1.44 6.28 -18.57
CA ALA A 141 -1.70 7.72 -18.47
C ALA A 141 -0.46 8.54 -18.10
N LYS A 142 0.21 8.13 -17.01
CA LYS A 142 1.45 8.75 -16.51
C LYS A 142 2.59 8.64 -17.53
N THR A 143 2.86 7.44 -18.02
CA THR A 143 3.98 7.21 -18.94
C THR A 143 3.82 7.99 -20.24
N CYS A 144 2.57 8.16 -20.69
CA CYS A 144 2.23 8.92 -21.89
C CYS A 144 1.97 10.42 -21.62
N LYS A 145 2.15 10.91 -20.38
CA LYS A 145 2.02 12.32 -20.00
C LYS A 145 0.63 12.92 -20.29
N PHE A 146 -0.42 12.12 -20.14
CA PHE A 146 -1.80 12.66 -20.11
C PHE A 146 -2.14 13.31 -18.77
N CYS A 147 -1.29 13.00 -17.79
CA CYS A 147 -1.07 13.50 -16.45
C CYS A 147 0.37 13.06 -16.11
#